data_AF-A0A8J5IAU8-F1
#
_entry.id   AF-A0A8J5IAU8-F1
#
_cell.length_a   1.000
_cell.length_b   1.000
_cell.length_c   1.000
_cell.angle_alpha   90.00
_cell.angle_beta   90.00
_cell.angle_gamma   90.00
#
_symmetry.space_group_name_H-M   'P 1'
#
loop_
_entity.id
_entity.type
_entity.pdbx_description
1 polymer ?
#
loop_
_entity_poly.entity_id
_entity_poly.type
_entity_poly.pdbx_seq_one_letter_code
_entity_poly.pdbx_strand_id
1 'polypeptide(L)'
;MAEAWYDDMNAQLQMLTFAQVGAELIKHFRTAMTDLQITTQMCTSRKKASETYQQFANRLLGMADLIKGGRAAEHNARLALQSFCAHAYPATQETLEIMVNIGAVNPLLELQRAVPHLSKISNSDGAVDESKRRNQQRYLPTKRAATGPAHARVVVERSR
;
A
#
# COMPACT_ATOMS: atom_id res chain seq x y z
N MET A 1 -24.59 -7.25 4.54
CA MET A 1 -23.94 -7.59 5.84
C MET A 1 -24.09 -6.46 6.84
N ALA A 2 -23.77 -5.21 6.49
CA ALA A 2 -23.99 -4.06 7.38
C ALA A 2 -25.47 -3.66 7.55
N GLU A 3 -26.25 -3.62 6.47
CA GLU A 3 -27.71 -3.35 6.54
C GLU A 3 -28.44 -4.38 7.39
N ALA A 4 -28.23 -5.68 7.14
CA ALA A 4 -28.85 -6.74 7.93
C ALA A 4 -28.50 -6.68 9.43
N TRP A 5 -27.28 -6.28 9.79
CA TRP A 5 -26.91 -6.06 11.18
C TRP A 5 -27.61 -4.84 11.77
N TYR A 6 -27.70 -3.74 11.01
CA TYR A 6 -28.36 -2.53 11.45
C TYR A 6 -29.84 -2.80 11.69
N ASP A 7 -30.52 -3.49 10.77
CA ASP A 7 -31.94 -3.83 10.89
C ASP A 7 -32.21 -4.70 12.13
N ASP A 8 -31.30 -5.63 12.47
CA ASP A 8 -31.39 -6.49 13.65
C ASP A 8 -31.12 -5.73 14.97
N MET A 9 -30.18 -4.78 14.96
CA MET A 9 -29.76 -4.03 16.15
C MET A 9 -30.46 -2.68 16.33
N ASN A 10 -31.22 -2.17 15.35
CA ASN A 10 -31.74 -0.80 15.33
C ASN A 10 -32.52 -0.44 16.60
N ALA A 11 -33.40 -1.33 17.07
CA ALA A 11 -34.19 -1.11 18.28
C ALA A 11 -33.31 -0.95 19.53
N GLN A 12 -32.17 -1.65 19.60
CA GLN A 12 -31.21 -1.53 20.71
C GLN A 12 -30.32 -0.30 20.54
N LEU A 13 -29.89 0.01 19.32
CA LEU A 13 -29.05 1.19 19.02
C LEU A 13 -29.78 2.50 19.31
N GLN A 14 -31.10 2.58 19.11
CA GLN A 14 -31.92 3.75 19.42
C GLN A 14 -32.01 4.05 20.93
N MET A 15 -31.72 3.06 21.78
CA MET A 15 -31.70 3.21 23.24
C MET A 15 -30.31 3.62 23.77
N LEU A 16 -29.31 3.68 22.90
CA LEU A 16 -27.93 4.01 23.26
C LEU A 16 -27.61 5.48 22.97
N THR A 17 -26.68 6.03 23.75
CA THR A 17 -26.07 7.31 23.42
C THR A 17 -25.18 7.20 22.18
N PHE A 18 -24.89 8.33 21.54
CA PHE A 18 -24.02 8.35 20.37
C PHE A 18 -22.66 7.66 20.59
N ALA A 19 -22.04 7.85 21.76
CA ALA A 19 -20.78 7.21 22.10
C ALA A 19 -20.91 5.67 22.19
N GLN A 20 -22.03 5.18 22.73
CA GLN A 20 -22.31 3.75 22.85
C GLN A 20 -22.65 3.11 21.50
N VAL A 21 -23.42 3.80 20.65
CA VAL A 21 -23.65 3.38 19.26
C VAL A 21 -22.33 3.29 18.51
N GLY A 22 -21.45 4.28 18.68
CA GLY A 22 -20.09 4.26 18.13
C GLY A 22 -19.28 3.05 18.61
N ALA A 23 -19.38 2.70 19.90
CA ALA A 23 -18.71 1.53 20.45
C ALA A 23 -19.24 0.20 19.87
N GLU A 24 -20.55 0.06 19.69
CA GLU A 24 -21.14 -1.15 19.08
C GLU A 24 -20.80 -1.26 17.58
N LEU A 25 -20.81 -0.15 16.84
CA LEU A 25 -20.34 -0.12 15.45
C LEU A 25 -18.88 -0.58 15.34
N ILE A 26 -18.02 -0.05 16.21
CA ILE A 26 -16.61 -0.46 16.28
C ILE A 26 -16.54 -1.96 16.61
N LYS A 27 -17.25 -2.43 17.62
CA LYS A 27 -17.23 -3.85 18.02
C LYS A 27 -17.68 -4.79 16.89
N HIS A 28 -18.71 -4.42 16.13
CA HIS A 28 -19.31 -5.31 15.13
C HIS A 28 -18.62 -5.28 13.76
N PHE A 29 -18.09 -4.13 13.34
CA PHE A 29 -17.50 -3.98 12.02
C PHE A 29 -15.99 -3.79 12.02
N ARG A 30 -15.37 -3.55 13.18
CA ARG A 30 -13.91 -3.61 13.26
C ARG A 30 -13.50 -5.06 13.13
N THR A 31 -13.16 -5.47 11.92
CA THR A 31 -12.19 -6.55 11.71
C THR A 31 -10.91 -6.08 12.39
N ALA A 32 -10.71 -6.50 13.65
CA ALA A 32 -9.59 -6.09 14.45
C ALA A 32 -8.32 -6.71 13.86
N MET A 33 -7.70 -5.99 12.92
CA MET A 33 -6.28 -6.23 12.68
C MET A 33 -5.57 -5.96 14.00
N THR A 34 -4.89 -6.97 14.51
CA THR A 34 -4.08 -6.82 15.72
C THR A 34 -2.97 -5.82 15.47
N ASP A 35 -2.44 -5.19 16.53
CA ASP A 35 -1.27 -4.31 16.45
C ASP A 35 -0.12 -4.97 15.66
N LEU A 36 0.07 -6.29 15.84
CA LEU A 36 1.03 -7.07 15.08
C LEU A 36 0.70 -7.13 13.58
N GLN A 37 -0.56 -7.41 13.22
CA GLN A 37 -0.99 -7.46 11.81
C GLN A 37 -0.85 -6.09 11.13
N ILE A 38 -1.19 -5.00 11.83
CA ILE A 38 -1.02 -3.63 11.32
C ILE A 38 0.46 -3.34 11.14
N THR A 39 1.30 -3.71 12.11
CA THR A 39 2.75 -3.56 12.05
C THR A 39 3.33 -4.32 10.84
N THR A 40 2.96 -5.60 10.67
CA THR A 40 3.38 -6.41 9.52
C THR A 40 2.94 -5.79 8.20
N GLN A 41 1.70 -5.29 8.12
CA GLN A 41 1.20 -4.63 6.92
C GLN A 41 1.96 -3.33 6.61
N MET A 42 2.29 -2.54 7.63
CA MET A 42 3.09 -1.32 7.49
C MET A 42 4.48 -1.66 6.95
N CYS A 43 5.16 -2.62 7.58
CA CYS A 43 6.52 -3.04 7.20
C CYS A 43 6.62 -3.69 5.81
N THR A 44 5.53 -4.22 5.27
CA THR A 44 5.49 -4.85 3.94
C THR A 44 4.84 -3.97 2.87
N SER A 45 4.32 -2.80 3.26
CA SER A 45 3.62 -1.90 2.36
C SER A 45 4.55 -1.24 1.36
N ARG A 46 4.29 -1.48 0.08
CA ARG A 46 4.98 -0.80 -1.02
C ARG A 46 4.28 0.46 -1.47
N LYS A 47 5.06 1.40 -2.00
CA LYS A 47 4.51 2.57 -2.66
C LYS A 47 3.69 2.16 -3.90
N LYS A 48 2.44 2.62 -3.97
CA LYS A 48 1.59 2.53 -5.17
C LYS A 48 2.10 3.54 -6.19
N ALA A 49 2.21 3.17 -7.47
CA ALA A 49 2.71 4.15 -8.43
C ALA A 49 1.72 5.29 -8.76
N SER A 50 0.45 5.22 -8.34
CA SER A 50 -0.48 6.35 -8.44
C SER A 50 -0.38 7.34 -7.27
N GLU A 51 0.27 6.97 -6.16
CA GLU A 51 0.39 7.84 -5.00
C GLU A 51 1.70 8.65 -5.06
N THR A 52 1.75 9.84 -4.47
CA THR A 52 3.00 10.59 -4.31
C THR A 52 3.83 10.04 -3.14
N TYR A 53 5.10 10.41 -3.03
CA TYR A 53 5.91 10.08 -1.85
C TYR A 53 5.28 10.58 -0.55
N GLN A 54 4.69 11.79 -0.57
CA GLN A 54 3.97 12.33 0.59
C GLN A 54 2.74 11.50 0.95
N GLN A 55 1.95 11.08 -0.05
CA GLN A 55 0.77 10.23 0.18
C GLN A 55 1.17 8.86 0.74
N PHE A 56 2.29 8.29 0.26
CA PHE A 56 2.82 7.05 0.79
C PHE A 56 3.25 7.20 2.27
N ALA A 57 4.01 8.25 2.60
CA ALA A 57 4.42 8.53 3.97
C ALA A 57 3.21 8.73 4.89
N ASN A 58 2.22 9.51 4.46
CA ASN A 58 0.98 9.73 5.22
C ASN A 58 0.20 8.42 5.44
N ARG A 59 0.20 7.51 4.46
CA ARG A 59 -0.46 6.20 4.59
C ARG A 59 0.23 5.32 5.62
N LEU A 60 1.56 5.31 5.67
CA LEU A 60 2.31 4.59 6.70
C LEU A 60 2.05 5.19 8.10
N LEU A 61 2.03 6.52 8.22
CA LEU A 61 1.66 7.18 9.48
C LEU A 61 0.22 6.88 9.90
N GLY A 62 -0.70 6.78 8.95
CA GLY A 62 -2.08 6.35 9.22
C GLY A 62 -2.15 4.92 9.75
N MET A 63 -1.27 4.01 9.30
CA MET A 63 -1.16 2.67 9.89
C MET A 63 -0.57 2.72 11.30
N ALA A 64 0.46 3.56 11.53
CA ALA A 64 1.06 3.76 12.84
C ALA A 64 0.04 4.29 13.87
N ASP A 65 -0.91 5.14 13.47
CA ASP A 65 -1.99 5.63 14.33
C ASP A 65 -2.95 4.55 14.82
N LEU A 66 -3.07 3.44 14.07
CA LEU A 66 -3.96 2.34 14.43
C LEU A 66 -3.34 1.39 15.46
N ILE A 67 -2.03 1.48 15.69
CA ILE A 67 -1.28 0.70 16.69
C ILE A 67 -1.37 1.43 18.04
N LYS A 68 -1.30 0.69 19.16
CA LYS A 68 -1.24 1.30 20.50
C LYS A 68 -0.10 2.33 20.59
N GLY A 69 -0.43 3.51 21.12
CA GLY A 69 0.49 4.66 21.20
C GLY A 69 0.55 5.52 19.93
N GLY A 70 -0.09 5.09 18.84
CA GLY A 70 -0.23 5.83 17.59
C GLY A 70 1.11 6.20 16.95
N ARG A 71 1.09 7.18 16.04
CA ARG A 71 2.34 7.71 15.44
C ARG A 71 3.22 8.52 16.41
N ALA A 72 2.70 8.89 17.58
CA ALA A 72 3.46 9.61 18.60
C ALA A 72 4.44 8.70 19.34
N ALA A 73 4.17 7.39 19.37
CA ALA A 73 5.12 6.41 19.87
C ALA A 73 6.31 6.31 18.92
N GLU A 74 7.51 6.55 19.46
CA GLU A 74 8.78 6.56 18.72
C GLU A 74 8.99 5.28 17.91
N HIS A 75 8.67 4.12 18.49
CA HIS A 75 8.78 2.82 17.83
C HIS A 75 7.93 2.75 16.55
N ASN A 76 6.66 3.15 16.63
CA ASN A 76 5.74 3.09 15.50
C ASN A 76 6.15 4.06 14.38
N ALA A 77 6.58 5.28 14.76
CA ALA A 77 7.10 6.26 13.82
C ALA A 77 8.39 5.77 13.14
N ARG A 78 9.27 5.09 13.88
CA ARG A 78 10.50 4.51 13.33
C ARG A 78 10.21 3.38 12.35
N LEU A 79 9.24 2.52 12.65
CA LEU A 79 8.82 1.48 11.70
C LEU A 79 8.24 2.08 10.43
N ALA A 80 7.44 3.15 10.52
CA ALA A 80 6.95 3.88 9.36
C ALA A 80 8.10 4.48 8.53
N LEU A 81 9.11 5.08 9.19
CA LEU A 81 10.31 5.61 8.54
C LEU A 81 11.10 4.52 7.81
N GLN A 82 11.38 3.40 8.47
CA GLN A 82 12.08 2.27 7.88
C GLN A 82 11.32 1.70 6.66
N SER A 83 10.01 1.54 6.80
CA SER A 83 9.14 1.07 5.72
C SER A 83 9.16 2.02 4.53
N PHE A 84 9.19 3.34 4.79
CA PHE A 84 9.31 4.34 3.75
C PHE A 84 10.64 4.20 3.00
N CYS A 85 11.77 4.15 3.70
CA CYS A 85 13.09 4.02 3.07
C CYS A 85 13.19 2.74 2.23
N ALA A 86 12.70 1.63 2.75
CA ALA A 86 12.77 0.33 2.07
C ALA A 86 11.86 0.24 0.83
N HIS A 87 10.75 0.98 0.77
CA HIS A 87 9.68 0.71 -0.19
C HIS A 87 9.15 1.91 -0.96
N ALA A 88 9.65 3.12 -0.72
CA ALA A 88 9.24 4.32 -1.45
C ALA A 88 9.74 4.32 -2.89
N TYR A 89 11.01 3.94 -3.11
CA TYR A 89 11.57 3.84 -4.46
C TYR A 89 12.78 2.90 -4.51
N PRO A 90 12.62 1.64 -4.97
CA PRO A 90 13.68 0.64 -4.91
C PRO A 90 14.98 1.04 -5.65
N ALA A 91 14.87 1.84 -6.71
CA ALA A 91 16.03 2.24 -7.51
C ALA A 91 16.99 3.21 -6.78
N THR A 92 16.52 3.89 -5.72
CA THR A 92 17.32 4.87 -4.97
C THR A 92 17.32 4.56 -3.48
N GLN A 93 17.03 3.31 -3.10
CA GLN A 93 16.91 2.90 -1.70
C GLN A 93 18.21 3.17 -0.92
N GLU A 94 19.35 2.71 -1.43
CA GLU A 94 20.66 2.91 -0.79
C GLU A 94 20.99 4.39 -0.59
N THR A 95 20.75 5.22 -1.60
CA THR A 95 20.99 6.67 -1.52
C THR A 95 20.09 7.32 -0.47
N LEU A 96 18.83 6.90 -0.38
CA LEU A 96 17.88 7.42 0.60
C LEU A 96 18.25 7.00 2.03
N GLU A 97 18.69 5.74 2.22
CA GLU A 97 19.14 5.22 3.52
C GLU A 97 20.37 5.97 4.04
N ILE A 98 21.27 6.43 3.16
CA ILE A 98 22.42 7.26 3.55
C ILE A 98 22.00 8.67 3.96
N MET A 99 20.98 9.23 3.30
CA MET A 99 20.55 10.62 3.52
C MET A 99 19.62 10.79 4.72
N VAL A 100 18.97 9.72 5.17
CA VAL A 100 17.94 9.76 6.22
C VAL A 100 18.48 9.15 7.51
N ASN A 101 18.37 9.87 8.62
CA ASN A 101 18.77 9.33 9.91
C ASN A 101 17.67 8.43 10.50
N ILE A 102 17.71 7.13 10.19
CA ILE A 102 16.75 6.13 10.72
C ILE A 102 16.82 6.04 12.26
N GLY A 103 18.00 6.31 12.84
CA GLY A 103 18.24 6.31 14.28
C GLY A 103 17.90 7.64 14.98
N ALA A 104 17.26 8.59 14.29
CA ALA A 104 16.97 9.88 14.87
C ALA A 104 16.06 9.80 16.10
N VAL A 105 16.23 10.78 16.98
CA VAL A 105 15.41 11.00 18.19
C VAL A 105 13.96 11.29 17.82
N ASN A 106 13.71 11.91 16.65
CA ASN A 106 12.37 12.18 16.15
C ASN A 106 12.16 11.52 14.76
N PRO A 107 11.77 10.24 14.71
CA PRO A 107 11.56 9.52 13.46
C PRO A 107 10.45 10.12 12.58
N LEU A 108 9.45 10.77 13.20
CA LEU A 108 8.35 11.40 12.48
C LEU A 108 8.83 12.61 11.67
N LEU A 109 9.68 13.45 12.28
CA LEU A 109 10.29 14.58 11.58
C LEU A 109 11.23 14.12 10.47
N GLU A 110 12.01 13.06 10.70
CA GLU A 110 12.89 12.49 9.67
C GLU A 110 12.10 11.90 8.50
N LEU A 111 10.95 11.26 8.74
CA LEU A 111 10.07 10.82 7.65
C LEU A 111 9.57 11.99 6.80
N GLN A 112 9.22 13.11 7.44
CA GLN A 112 8.82 14.33 6.72
C GLN A 112 9.96 14.94 5.90
N ARG A 113 11.22 14.81 6.36
CA ARG A 113 12.41 15.23 5.61
C ARG A 113 12.78 14.27 4.48
N ALA A 114 12.55 12.97 4.66
CA ALA A 114 12.84 11.97 3.65
C ALA A 114 12.04 12.18 2.35
N VAL A 115 10.79 12.65 2.45
CA VAL A 115 9.92 12.92 1.29
C VAL A 115 10.53 13.92 0.29
N PRO A 116 10.92 15.15 0.68
CA PRO A 116 11.54 16.10 -0.24
C PRO A 116 12.92 15.65 -0.71
N HIS A 117 13.69 14.90 0.09
CA HIS A 117 14.96 14.31 -0.37
C HIS A 117 14.73 13.34 -1.53
N LEU A 118 13.81 12.40 -1.35
CA LEU A 118 13.48 11.43 -2.39
C LEU A 118 12.92 12.09 -3.65
N SER A 119 12.11 13.13 -3.47
CA SER A 119 11.55 13.89 -4.60
C SER A 119 12.64 14.57 -5.43
N LYS A 120 13.67 15.10 -4.76
CA LYS A 120 14.85 15.68 -5.42
C LYS A 120 15.69 14.63 -6.14
N ILE A 121 15.97 13.49 -5.50
CA ILE A 121 16.77 12.40 -6.09
C ILE A 121 16.09 11.83 -7.34
N SER A 122 14.77 11.63 -7.27
CA SER A 122 13.99 11.04 -8.36
C SER A 122 13.52 12.06 -9.42
N ASN A 123 13.74 13.37 -9.18
CA ASN A 123 13.22 14.46 -9.99
C ASN A 123 11.71 14.30 -10.30
N SER A 124 10.95 13.85 -9.30
CA SER A 124 9.54 13.47 -9.41
C SER A 124 8.91 13.48 -8.01
N ASP A 125 7.60 13.70 -7.91
CA ASP A 125 6.86 13.48 -6.66
C ASP A 125 6.48 12.01 -6.44
N GLY A 126 6.89 11.13 -7.37
CA GLY A 126 6.69 9.69 -7.35
C GLY A 126 5.37 9.23 -7.96
N ALA A 127 4.44 10.12 -8.29
CA ALA A 127 3.19 9.74 -8.93
C ALA A 127 3.39 9.55 -10.44
N VAL A 128 3.05 8.36 -10.94
CA VAL A 128 3.02 8.04 -12.36
C VAL A 128 1.59 8.15 -12.85
N ASP A 129 1.38 9.13 -13.73
CA ASP A 129 0.12 9.35 -14.43
C ASP A 129 -0.36 8.04 -15.10
N GLU A 130 -1.63 7.67 -14.87
CA GLU A 130 -2.23 6.47 -15.46
C GLU A 130 -2.09 6.44 -16.99
N SER A 131 -2.13 7.61 -17.62
CA SER A 131 -2.00 7.78 -19.06
C SER A 131 -0.62 7.30 -19.55
N LYS A 132 0.43 7.62 -18.80
CA LYS A 132 1.81 7.19 -19.07
C LYS A 132 2.00 5.69 -18.80
N ARG A 133 1.32 5.14 -17.79
CA ARG A 133 1.30 3.70 -17.49
C ARG A 133 0.68 2.85 -18.60
N ARG A 134 -0.46 3.27 -19.15
CA ARG A 134 -1.11 2.56 -20.27
C ARG A 134 -0.24 2.56 -21.52
N ASN A 135 0.48 3.67 -21.78
CA ASN A 135 1.43 3.72 -22.87
C ASN A 135 2.64 2.81 -22.64
N GLN A 136 3.25 2.79 -21.44
CA GLN A 136 4.36 1.86 -21.14
C GLN A 136 3.96 0.38 -21.23
N GLN A 137 2.72 0.03 -20.85
CA GLN A 137 2.21 -1.33 -20.99
C GLN A 137 1.97 -1.73 -22.46
N ARG A 138 1.65 -0.78 -23.34
CA ARG A 138 1.51 -1.04 -24.79
C ARG A 138 2.84 -1.28 -25.51
N TYR A 139 3.95 -0.80 -24.96
CA TYR A 139 5.29 -0.97 -25.53
C TYR A 139 6.08 -2.16 -24.97
N LEU A 140 5.54 -2.91 -24.00
CA LEU A 140 6.10 -4.20 -23.63
C LEU A 140 5.78 -5.19 -24.75
N PRO A 141 6.78 -5.74 -25.47
CA PRO A 141 6.51 -6.81 -26.40
C PRO A 141 5.96 -7.97 -25.58
N THR A 142 4.68 -8.30 -25.76
CA THR A 142 4.16 -9.61 -25.36
C THR A 142 5.09 -10.63 -25.97
N LYS A 143 5.92 -11.28 -25.16
CA LYS A 143 6.57 -12.54 -25.53
C LYS A 143 5.44 -13.53 -25.77
N ARG A 144 4.87 -13.49 -26.97
CA ARG A 144 4.11 -14.62 -27.51
C ARG A 144 5.11 -15.76 -27.55
N ALA A 145 4.83 -16.79 -26.76
CA ALA A 145 5.50 -18.07 -26.88
C ALA A 145 5.46 -18.44 -28.36
N ALA A 146 6.64 -18.48 -28.98
CA ALA A 146 6.81 -19.00 -30.32
C ALA A 146 6.63 -20.51 -30.22
N THR A 147 5.39 -20.98 -30.34
CA THR A 147 5.15 -22.38 -30.67
C THR A 147 5.50 -22.53 -32.15
N GLY A 148 6.68 -23.09 -32.41
CA GLY A 148 7.16 -23.41 -33.75
C GLY A 148 6.23 -24.38 -34.50
N PRO A 149 6.40 -24.47 -35.83
CA PRO A 149 5.38 -25.00 -36.73
C PRO A 149 5.40 -26.54 -36.75
N ALA A 150 4.28 -27.18 -36.42
CA ALA A 150 4.04 -28.57 -36.80
C ALA A 150 3.44 -28.57 -38.22
N HIS A 151 4.29 -28.84 -39.21
CA HIS A 151 3.87 -29.32 -40.52
C HIS A 151 3.06 -30.61 -40.35
N ALA A 152 1.78 -30.60 -40.73
CA ALA A 152 1.10 -31.73 -41.36
C ALA A 152 -0.28 -31.29 -41.82
N ARG A 153 -0.40 -30.94 -43.11
CA ARG A 153 -1.68 -30.94 -43.79
C ARG A 153 -1.48 -31.48 -45.21
N VAL A 154 -1.78 -32.76 -45.42
CA VAL A 154 -2.27 -33.26 -46.71
C VAL A 154 -3.38 -34.26 -46.40
N VAL A 155 -4.57 -33.92 -46.91
CA VAL A 155 -5.75 -34.77 -47.04
C VAL A 155 -5.72 -35.35 -48.46
N VAL A 156 -6.48 -36.43 -48.69
CA VAL A 156 -6.92 -37.01 -49.99
C VAL A 156 -5.96 -38.14 -50.47
N GLU A 157 -6.34 -39.35 -50.88
CA GLU A 157 -7.57 -39.91 -51.51
C GLU A 157 -7.70 -41.43 -51.30
N ARG A 158 -8.92 -41.96 -51.46
CA ARG A 158 -9.27 -43.38 -51.59
C ARG A 158 -8.82 -43.99 -52.93
N SER A 159 -8.33 -45.24 -52.92
CA SER A 159 -8.41 -46.28 -53.98
C SER A 159 -7.56 -47.47 -53.48
N ARG A 160 -7.94 -48.75 -53.44
CA ARG A 160 -9.02 -49.57 -54.03
C ARG A 160 -9.49 -50.60 -53.01
#